data_AF-A0A7S0IV78-F1
#
_entry.id   AF-A0A7S0IV78-F1
#
_cell.length_a   1.000
_cell.length_b   1.000
_cell.length_c   1.000
_cell.angle_alpha   90.00
_cell.angle_beta   90.00
_cell.angle_gamma   90.00
#
_symmetry.space_group_name_H-M   'P 1'
#
loop_
_entity.id
_entity.type
_entity.pdbx_description
1 polymer ?
#
loop_
_entity_poly.entity_id
_entity_poly.type
_entity_poly.pdbx_seq_one_letter_code
_entity_poly.pdbx_strand_id
1 'polypeptide(L)'
;IATQCCDPNGGCFRRFDNECIAGNSFGAPDPPYITPHTYAEALSICSSLGLHLCKTSCKGEGCHYDLHPVYSSLPCPSPPPPMFPPPSPLPQPRPPPLPPPPLPPPPLPPPPS
;
A
#
# COMPACT_ATOMS: atom_id res chain seq x y z
N ILE A 1 -2.66 11.74 -5.90
CA ILE A 1 -4.14 11.68 -5.76
C ILE A 1 -4.63 13.11 -5.92
N ALA A 2 -5.58 13.36 -6.81
CA ALA A 2 -6.07 14.71 -7.07
C ALA A 2 -7.18 15.12 -6.09
N THR A 3 -7.22 16.39 -5.74
CA THR A 3 -8.27 16.96 -4.89
C THR A 3 -9.45 17.38 -5.76
N GLN A 4 -10.66 16.97 -5.38
CA GLN A 4 -11.92 17.44 -5.97
C GLN A 4 -12.90 17.80 -4.86
N CYS A 5 -13.63 18.88 -5.05
CA CYS A 5 -14.55 19.42 -4.06
C CYS A 5 -15.97 19.43 -4.62
N CYS A 6 -16.94 19.26 -3.74
CA CYS A 6 -18.36 19.27 -4.07
C CYS A 6 -19.09 20.29 -3.20
N ASP A 7 -20.14 20.88 -3.73
CA ASP A 7 -21.05 21.71 -2.96
C ASP A 7 -22.22 20.86 -2.41
N PRO A 8 -22.94 21.32 -1.37
CA PRO A 8 -24.02 20.53 -0.75
C PRO A 8 -25.21 20.22 -1.69
N ASN A 9 -25.36 20.95 -2.80
CA ASN A 9 -26.38 20.70 -3.83
C ASN A 9 -25.91 19.66 -4.87
N GLY A 10 -24.70 19.12 -4.73
CA GLY A 10 -24.17 18.05 -5.59
C GLY A 10 -23.46 18.53 -6.85
N GLY A 11 -23.19 19.83 -6.98
CA GLY A 11 -22.26 20.33 -8.00
C GLY A 11 -20.84 19.91 -7.66
N CYS A 12 -20.03 19.76 -8.71
CA CYS A 12 -18.67 19.34 -8.56
C CYS A 12 -17.66 20.31 -9.15
N PHE A 13 -16.54 20.42 -8.44
CA PHE A 13 -15.49 21.39 -8.66
C PHE A 13 -14.16 20.66 -8.64
N ARG A 14 -13.61 20.45 -9.84
CA ARG A 14 -12.18 20.19 -10.03
C ARG A 14 -11.39 21.48 -10.25
N ARG A 15 -12.11 22.57 -10.50
CA ARG A 15 -11.59 23.90 -10.72
C ARG A 15 -12.27 24.89 -9.81
N PHE A 16 -11.50 25.84 -9.32
CA PHE A 16 -11.99 27.00 -8.58
C PHE A 16 -11.31 28.23 -9.17
N ASP A 17 -12.07 29.31 -9.39
CA ASP A 17 -11.57 30.52 -10.09
C ASP A 17 -10.82 30.22 -11.40
N ASN A 18 -11.36 29.29 -12.19
CA ASN A 18 -10.80 28.87 -13.48
C ASN A 18 -9.47 28.07 -13.39
N GLU A 19 -8.91 27.84 -12.20
CA GLU A 19 -7.70 27.04 -11.94
C GLU A 19 -8.01 25.66 -11.38
N CYS A 20 -7.18 24.67 -11.72
CA CYS A 20 -7.33 23.30 -11.23
C CYS A 20 -6.82 23.16 -9.79
N ILE A 21 -7.65 22.62 -8.89
CA ILE A 21 -7.40 22.62 -7.43
C ILE A 21 -6.09 21.90 -7.06
N ALA A 22 -5.77 20.80 -7.75
CA ALA A 22 -4.55 20.01 -7.58
C ALA A 22 -3.65 20.06 -8.84
N GLY A 23 -3.69 21.15 -9.61
CA GLY A 23 -2.93 21.30 -10.87
C GLY A 23 -3.60 20.65 -12.08
N ASN A 24 -3.09 20.87 -13.29
CA ASN A 24 -3.60 20.26 -14.52
C ASN A 24 -2.73 19.06 -14.90
N SER A 25 -3.36 17.88 -15.01
CA SER A 25 -2.62 16.66 -15.32
C SER A 25 -2.21 16.48 -16.77
N PHE A 26 -2.58 17.40 -17.66
CA PHE A 26 -2.23 17.34 -19.07
C PHE A 26 -1.44 18.58 -19.47
N GLY A 27 -0.31 18.37 -20.17
CA GLY A 27 0.52 19.44 -20.70
C GLY A 27 1.52 20.05 -19.71
N ALA A 28 1.63 19.52 -18.48
CA ALA A 28 2.76 19.86 -17.62
C ALA A 28 4.04 19.24 -18.22
N PRO A 29 5.10 20.04 -18.47
CA PRO A 29 6.32 19.56 -19.12
C PRO A 29 7.10 18.56 -18.24
N ASP A 30 6.94 18.63 -16.92
CA ASP A 30 7.64 17.82 -15.95
C ASP A 30 6.70 17.29 -14.85
N PRO A 31 6.94 16.07 -14.33
CA PRO A 31 6.23 15.57 -13.15
C PRO A 31 6.53 16.44 -11.90
N PRO A 32 5.60 16.50 -10.92
CA PRO A 32 4.36 15.73 -10.85
C PRO A 32 3.19 16.43 -11.57
N TYR A 33 2.53 15.69 -12.47
CA TYR A 33 1.35 16.15 -13.23
C TYR A 33 0.16 16.55 -12.34
N ILE A 34 0.12 16.04 -11.11
CA ILE A 34 -0.85 16.38 -10.07
C ILE A 34 -0.07 16.88 -8.85
N THR A 35 -0.45 18.04 -8.32
CA THR A 35 0.09 18.54 -7.06
C THR A 35 -0.26 17.56 -5.95
N PRO A 36 0.73 16.96 -5.27
CA PRO A 36 0.47 16.02 -4.19
C PRO A 36 -0.08 16.76 -2.98
N HIS A 37 -1.22 16.29 -2.49
CA HIS A 37 -1.81 16.71 -1.22
C HIS A 37 -1.98 15.50 -0.32
N THR A 38 -1.99 15.72 0.99
CA THR A 38 -2.51 14.77 1.98
C THR A 38 -4.03 14.84 2.04
N TYR A 39 -4.66 13.85 2.68
CA TYR A 39 -6.10 13.88 2.91
C TYR A 39 -6.54 15.11 3.73
N ALA A 40 -5.77 15.48 4.75
CA ALA A 40 -6.05 16.64 5.60
C ALA A 40 -5.94 17.96 4.81
N GLU A 41 -4.94 18.09 3.94
CA GLU A 41 -4.82 19.24 3.05
C GLU A 41 -5.97 19.30 2.05
N ALA A 42 -6.34 18.18 1.43
CA ALA A 42 -7.48 18.10 0.52
C ALA A 42 -8.80 18.53 1.19
N LEU A 43 -9.03 18.09 2.44
CA LEU A 43 -10.15 18.55 3.26
C LEU A 43 -10.09 20.05 3.53
N SER A 44 -8.93 20.56 3.93
CA SER A 44 -8.73 21.98 4.25
C SER A 44 -8.93 22.87 3.01
N ILE A 45 -8.42 22.45 1.86
CA ILE A 45 -8.60 23.12 0.58
C ILE A 45 -10.09 23.23 0.26
N CYS A 46 -10.83 22.10 0.24
CA CYS A 46 -12.27 22.17 -0.03
C CYS A 46 -13.02 23.03 0.99
N SER A 47 -12.69 22.91 2.27
CA SER A 47 -13.34 23.68 3.34
C SER A 47 -13.08 25.19 3.20
N SER A 48 -11.87 25.58 2.80
CA SER A 48 -11.50 26.98 2.56
C SER A 48 -12.26 27.61 1.39
N LEU A 49 -12.69 26.77 0.44
CA LEU A 49 -13.52 27.17 -0.70
C LEU A 49 -15.03 27.15 -0.39
N GLY A 50 -15.43 26.83 0.86
CA GLY A 50 -16.84 26.65 1.23
C GLY A 50 -17.45 25.36 0.68
N LEU A 51 -16.62 24.42 0.26
CA LEU A 51 -16.99 23.12 -0.31
C LEU A 51 -16.61 21.98 0.64
N HIS A 52 -16.93 20.75 0.26
CA HIS A 52 -16.53 19.54 0.99
C HIS A 52 -15.92 18.50 0.04
N LEU A 53 -15.19 17.53 0.58
CA LEU A 53 -14.72 16.41 -0.24
C LEU A 53 -15.91 15.61 -0.79
N CYS A 54 -15.88 15.35 -2.09
CA CYS A 54 -16.95 14.64 -2.78
C CYS A 54 -17.12 13.19 -2.29
N LYS A 55 -18.36 12.69 -2.29
CA LYS A 55 -18.68 11.26 -2.10
C LYS A 55 -18.61 10.45 -3.40
N THR A 56 -18.54 11.12 -4.54
CA THR A 56 -18.55 10.52 -5.88
C THR A 56 -17.37 11.05 -6.70
N SER A 57 -16.97 10.32 -7.74
CA SER A 57 -16.01 10.84 -8.71
C SER A 57 -16.70 11.84 -9.63
N CYS A 58 -16.08 13.00 -9.82
CA CYS A 58 -16.63 14.07 -10.65
C CYS A 58 -16.19 13.96 -12.10
N LYS A 59 -16.59 12.84 -12.70
CA LYS A 59 -16.11 12.46 -14.02
C LYS A 59 -16.50 13.51 -15.06
N GLY A 60 -15.54 13.93 -15.90
CA GLY A 60 -15.80 14.88 -16.98
C GLY A 60 -15.68 16.37 -16.61
N GLU A 61 -15.41 16.70 -15.34
CA GLU A 61 -15.26 18.11 -14.88
C GLU A 61 -13.91 18.76 -15.27
N GLY A 62 -13.12 18.12 -16.12
CA GLY A 62 -11.84 18.64 -16.61
C GLY A 62 -10.62 18.33 -15.73
N CYS A 63 -9.53 19.08 -15.94
CA CYS A 63 -8.19 18.92 -15.32
C CYS A 63 -7.51 17.55 -15.49
N HIS A 64 -8.12 16.65 -16.28
CA HIS A 64 -7.64 15.29 -16.54
C HIS A 64 -7.50 14.44 -15.27
N TYR A 65 -8.30 14.73 -14.24
CA TYR A 65 -8.32 13.93 -13.01
C TYR A 65 -8.98 12.57 -13.21
N ASP A 66 -9.71 12.37 -14.32
CA ASP A 66 -10.29 11.08 -14.70
C ASP A 66 -9.23 9.98 -14.90
N LEU A 67 -7.98 10.37 -15.12
CA LEU A 67 -6.84 9.47 -15.27
C LEU A 67 -6.12 9.20 -13.93
N HIS A 68 -6.59 9.79 -12.83
CA HIS A 68 -5.92 9.78 -11.54
C HIS A 68 -6.88 9.37 -10.41
N PRO A 69 -6.36 8.75 -9.34
CA PRO A 69 -7.15 8.59 -8.12
C PRO A 69 -7.49 9.96 -7.54
N VAL A 70 -8.69 10.08 -6.96
CA VAL A 70 -9.22 11.32 -6.38
C VAL A 70 -9.53 11.14 -4.90
N TYR A 71 -9.34 12.20 -4.11
CA TYR A 71 -9.77 12.20 -2.71
C TYR A 71 -11.29 12.20 -2.62
N SER A 72 -11.83 11.41 -1.70
CA SER A 72 -13.27 11.33 -1.44
C SER A 72 -13.56 11.36 0.06
N SER A 73 -14.77 11.77 0.42
CA SER A 73 -15.27 11.69 1.80
C SER A 73 -15.85 10.31 2.15
N LEU A 74 -15.69 9.33 1.26
CA LEU A 74 -16.08 7.95 1.57
C LEU A 74 -15.14 7.38 2.65
N PRO A 75 -15.68 6.67 3.65
CA PRO A 75 -14.84 6.00 4.63
C PRO A 75 -13.99 4.94 3.95
N CYS A 76 -12.77 4.75 4.45
CA CYS A 76 -11.95 3.63 4.01
C CYS A 76 -12.65 2.30 4.35
N PRO A 77 -12.58 1.29 3.47
CA PRO A 77 -13.06 -0.04 3.81
C PRO A 77 -12.31 -0.56 5.04
N SER A 78 -13.00 -1.30 5.90
CA SER A 78 -12.37 -1.96 7.04
C SER A 78 -11.26 -2.89 6.56
N PRO A 79 -10.09 -2.91 7.21
CA PRO A 79 -9.05 -3.85 6.85
C PRO A 79 -9.60 -5.29 6.95
N PRO A 80 -9.17 -6.21 6.07
CA PRO A 80 -9.53 -7.61 6.22
C PRO A 80 -9.05 -8.13 7.59
N PRO A 81 -9.73 -9.14 8.15
CA PRO A 81 -9.26 -9.76 9.38
C PRO A 81 -7.81 -10.23 9.19
N PRO A 82 -6.95 -10.12 10.23
CA PRO A 82 -5.60 -10.63 10.14
C PRO A 82 -5.65 -12.09 9.73
N MET A 83 -4.92 -12.44 8.66
CA MET A 83 -4.76 -13.85 8.29
C MET A 83 -4.11 -14.56 9.47
N PHE A 84 -4.74 -15.64 9.97
CA PHE A 84 -4.15 -16.44 11.02
C PHE A 84 -2.77 -16.92 10.55
N PRO A 85 -1.73 -16.84 11.40
CA PRO A 85 -0.45 -17.47 11.06
C PRO A 85 -0.70 -18.97 10.83
N PRO A 86 0.02 -19.60 9.89
CA PRO A 86 -0.05 -21.04 9.74
C PRO A 86 0.27 -21.71 11.09
N PRO A 87 -0.37 -22.85 11.42
CA PRO A 87 -0.06 -23.58 12.64
C PRO A 87 1.44 -23.87 12.70
N SER A 88 2.04 -23.70 13.89
CA SER A 88 3.45 -24.03 14.08
C SER A 88 3.71 -25.49 13.69
N PRO A 89 4.82 -25.79 13.00
CA PRO A 89 5.18 -27.16 12.67
C PRO A 89 5.32 -27.98 13.96
N LEU A 90 4.83 -29.22 13.92
CA LEU A 90 4.94 -30.16 15.04
C LEU A 90 6.43 -30.34 15.42
N PRO A 91 6.74 -30.54 16.71
CA PRO A 91 8.09 -30.91 17.13
C PRO A 91 8.56 -32.16 16.38
N GLN A 92 9.70 -32.07 15.71
CA GLN A 92 10.30 -33.25 15.06
C GLN A 92 10.78 -34.24 16.12
N PRO A 93 10.61 -35.56 15.90
CA PRO A 93 11.23 -36.57 16.75
C PRO A 93 12.74 -36.38 16.82
N ARG A 94 13.32 -36.58 18.01
CA ARG A 94 14.80 -36.57 18.16
C ARG A 94 15.40 -37.66 17.25
N PRO A 95 16.51 -37.36 16.55
CA PRO A 95 17.23 -38.37 15.77
C PRO A 95 17.75 -39.48 16.70
N PRO A 96 17.86 -40.72 16.20
CA PRO A 96 18.42 -41.83 16.96
C PRO A 96 19.89 -41.57 17.32
N PRO A 97 20.40 -42.15 18.42
CA PRO A 97 21.81 -42.04 18.78
C PRO A 97 22.71 -42.65 17.70
N LEU A 98 23.86 -42.02 17.44
CA LEU A 98 24.86 -42.54 16.52
C LEU A 98 25.42 -43.89 17.02
N PRO A 99 25.75 -44.83 16.11
CA PRO A 99 26.44 -46.05 16.50
C PRO A 99 27.84 -45.76 17.07
N PRO A 100 28.34 -46.63 17.96
CA PRO A 100 29.69 -46.48 18.50
C PRO A 100 30.75 -46.64 17.41
N PRO A 101 31.93 -46.00 17.55
CA PRO A 101 33.03 -46.16 16.61
C PRO A 101 33.55 -47.61 16.59
N PRO A 102 34.11 -48.07 15.45
CA PRO A 102 34.69 -49.41 15.35
C PRO A 102 35.87 -49.59 16.32
N LEU A 103 35.99 -50.78 16.88
CA LEU A 103 37.12 -51.16 17.74
C LEU A 103 38.43 -51.15 16.93
N PRO A 104 39.57 -50.77 17.55
CA PRO A 104 40.87 -50.86 16.91
C PRO A 104 41.22 -52.32 16.58
N PRO A 105 41.98 -52.57 15.51
CA PRO A 105 42.43 -53.91 15.15
C PRO A 105 43.35 -54.51 16.24
N PRO A 106 43.34 -55.83 16.44
CA PRO A 106 44.25 -56.49 17.37
C PRO A 106 45.72 -56.31 16.94
N PRO A 107 46.67 -56.34 17.89
CA PRO A 107 48.09 -56.25 17.57
C PRO A 107 48.53 -57.41 16.67
N LEU A 108 49.37 -57.11 15.68
CA LEU A 108 49.91 -58.09 14.75
C LEU A 108 50.84 -59.05 15.52
N PRO A 109 50.80 -60.38 15.24
CA PRO A 109 51.75 -61.31 15.82
C PRO A 109 53.20 -60.98 15.42
N PRO A 110 54.18 -61.27 16.29
CA PRO A 110 55.58 -61.04 15.97
C PRO A 110 56.04 -61.93 14.80
N PRO A 111 57.00 -61.46 13.97
CA PRO A 111 57.54 -62.23 12.87
C PRO A 111 58.33 -63.47 13.38
N PRO A 112 58.33 -64.59 12.65
CA PRO A 112 59.13 -65.77 13.00
C PRO A 112 60.63 -65.53 12.74
N SER A 113 61.48 -66.02 13.66
CA SER A 113 62.95 -66.02 13.57
C SER A 113 63.50 -67.06 12.60
#